data_AF-A0A137NU64-F1
#
_entry.id   AF-A0A137NU64-F1
#
_cell.length_a   1.000
_cell.length_b   1.000
_cell.length_c   1.000
_cell.angle_alpha   90.00
_cell.angle_beta   90.00
_cell.angle_gamma   90.00
#
_symmetry.space_group_name_H-M   'P 1'
#
loop_
_entity.id
_entity.type
_entity.pdbx_description
1 polymer ?
#
loop_
_entity_poly.entity_id
_entity_poly.type
_entity_poly.pdbx_seq_one_letter_code
_entity_poly.pdbx_strand_id
1 'polypeptide(L)' 'DIPAWLRSLRLHKYTKHFEGMVWQDVIQLTDEGLADKGVAALGARRKMLKHFDL' A
#
# COMPACT_ATOMS: atom_id res chain seq x y z
N ASP A 1 -4.90 -11.35 2.89
CA ASP A 1 -5.18 -10.40 3.99
C ASP A 1 -4.21 -9.24 3.91
N ILE A 2 -4.70 -8.00 3.80
CA ILE A 2 -3.87 -6.79 3.63
C ILE A 2 -2.86 -6.62 4.79
N PRO A 3 -3.25 -6.71 6.08
CA PRO A 3 -2.32 -6.70 7.20
C PRO A 3 -1.16 -7.68 7.07
N ALA A 4 -1.43 -8.94 6.72
CA ALA A 4 -0.40 -9.97 6.56
C ALA A 4 0.54 -9.67 5.38
N TRP A 5 -0.02 -9.23 4.26
CA TRP A 5 0.74 -8.83 3.08
C TRP A 5 1.64 -7.61 3.37
N LEU A 6 1.11 -6.56 3.99
CA LEU A 6 1.92 -5.39 4.36
C LEU A 6 2.98 -5.71 5.42
N ARG A 7 2.78 -6.72 6.28
CA ARG A 7 3.83 -7.20 7.20
C ARG A 7 5.03 -7.78 6.46
N SER A 8 4.83 -8.59 5.41
CA SER A 8 5.95 -9.14 4.61
C SER A 8 6.77 -8.02 3.94
N LEU A 9 6.11 -6.92 3.57
CA LEU A 9 6.73 -5.73 2.97
C LEU A 9 7.35 -4.78 4.00
N ARG A 10 7.19 -5.04 5.31
CA ARG A 10 7.52 -4.10 6.41
C ARG A 10 6.82 -2.74 6.26
N LEU A 11 5.59 -2.75 5.76
CA LEU A 11 4.72 -1.59 5.54
C LEU A 11 3.44 -1.64 6.39
N HIS A 12 3.36 -2.58 7.34
CA HIS A 12 2.18 -2.82 8.19
C HIS A 12 1.72 -1.61 9.01
N LYS A 13 2.55 -0.56 9.17
CA LYS A 13 2.09 0.72 9.73
C LYS A 13 0.99 1.38 8.89
N TYR A 14 0.91 1.07 7.59
CA TYR A 14 -0.10 1.61 6.69
C TYR A 14 -1.39 0.78 6.63
N THR A 15 -1.48 -0.34 7.36
CA THR A 15 -2.66 -1.23 7.33
C THR A 15 -3.97 -0.49 7.52
N LYS A 16 -4.01 0.47 8.47
CA LYS A 16 -5.19 1.28 8.76
C LYS A 16 -5.67 2.16 7.59
N HIS A 17 -4.77 2.53 6.68
CA HIS A 17 -5.07 3.37 5.52
C HIS A 17 -5.81 2.59 4.42
N PHE A 18 -5.82 1.27 4.52
CA PHE A 18 -6.46 0.36 3.57
C PHE A 18 -7.55 -0.50 4.23
N GLU A 19 -8.04 -0.10 5.41
CA GLU A 19 -9.17 -0.77 6.05
C GLU A 19 -10.41 -0.73 5.14
N GLY A 20 -11.08 -1.87 4.98
CA GLY A 20 -12.23 -2.01 4.10
C GLY A 20 -11.90 -2.15 2.60
N MET A 21 -10.63 -2.09 2.20
CA MET A 21 -10.21 -2.40 0.82
C MET A 21 -9.82 -3.87 0.70
N VAL A 22 -9.94 -4.42 -0.52
CA VAL A 22 -9.30 -5.70 -0.85
C VAL A 22 -7.95 -5.46 -1.51
N TRP A 23 -7.04 -6.43 -1.42
CA TRP A 23 -5.67 -6.25 -1.90
C TRP A 23 -5.62 -5.99 -3.42
N GLN A 24 -6.59 -6.52 -4.17
CA GLN A 24 -6.76 -6.26 -5.60
C GLN A 24 -6.99 -4.79 -5.90
N ASP A 25 -7.69 -4.06 -5.04
CA ASP A 25 -7.90 -2.61 -5.22
C ASP A 25 -6.61 -1.84 -4.90
N VAL A 26 -5.85 -2.31 -3.90
CA VAL A 26 -4.61 -1.65 -3.47
C VAL A 26 -3.54 -1.70 -4.55
N ILE A 27 -3.41 -2.82 -5.28
CA ILE A 27 -2.44 -2.95 -6.37
C ILE A 27 -2.77 -2.07 -7.59
N GLN A 28 -4.02 -1.64 -7.74
CA GLN A 28 -4.45 -0.73 -8.82
C GLN A 28 -4.20 0.75 -8.48
N LEU A 29 -3.73 1.06 -7.25
CA LEU A 29 -3.47 2.43 -6.84
C LEU A 29 -2.20 2.99 -7.52
N THR A 30 -2.31 4.23 -7.96
CA THR A 30 -1.17 5.03 -8.45
C THR A 30 -0.38 5.65 -7.29
N ASP A 31 0.75 6.31 -7.57
CA ASP A 31 1.48 7.08 -6.55
C ASP A 31 0.57 8.11 -5.86
N GLU A 32 -0.26 8.80 -6.66
CA GLU A 32 -1.24 9.77 -6.17
C GLU A 32 -2.32 9.09 -5.32
N GLY A 33 -2.87 7.96 -5.78
CA GLY A 33 -3.86 7.21 -4.99
C GLY A 33 -3.32 6.72 -3.66
N LEU A 34 -2.05 6.31 -3.60
CA LEU A 34 -1.37 5.95 -2.35
C LEU A 34 -1.15 7.18 -1.45
N ALA A 35 -0.82 8.33 -2.03
CA ALA A 35 -0.68 9.58 -1.29
C ALA A 35 -2.02 10.02 -0.67
N ASP A 36 -3.12 9.96 -1.43
CA ASP A 36 -4.47 10.31 -0.99
C ASP A 36 -4.99 9.37 0.10
N LYS A 37 -4.58 8.10 0.06
CA LYS A 37 -4.86 7.15 1.15
C LYS A 37 -4.08 7.45 2.44
N GLY A 38 -3.12 8.36 2.41
CA GLY A 38 -2.31 8.77 3.57
C GLY A 38 -0.90 8.18 3.61
N VAL A 39 -0.44 7.53 2.54
CA VAL A 39 0.96 7.09 2.39
C VAL A 39 1.82 8.28 1.96
N ALA A 40 2.02 9.24 2.86
CA ALA A 40 2.72 10.50 2.55
C ALA A 40 4.22 10.32 2.21
N ALA A 41 4.87 9.27 2.74
CA ALA A 41 6.29 9.04 2.51
C ALA A 41 6.55 8.48 1.09
N LEU A 42 7.22 9.27 0.24
CA LEU A 42 7.58 8.88 -1.13
C LEU A 42 8.32 7.54 -1.21
N GLY A 43 9.25 7.28 -0.27
CA GLY A 43 9.96 6.00 -0.21
C GLY A 43 9.03 4.80 0.05
N ALA A 44 7.97 4.98 0.83
CA ALA A 44 6.99 3.92 1.05
C ALA A 44 6.14 3.66 -0.18
N ARG A 45 5.67 4.72 -0.87
CA ARG A 45 4.90 4.58 -2.11
C ARG A 45 5.70 3.90 -3.21
N ARG A 46 6.94 4.33 -3.46
CA ARG A 46 7.85 3.67 -4.41
C ARG A 46 8.08 2.19 -4.07
N LYS A 47 8.17 1.85 -2.78
CA LYS A 47 8.32 0.46 -2.34
C LYS A 47 7.05 -0.38 -2.61
N MET A 48 5.87 0.21 -2.39
CA MET A 48 4.58 -0.41 -2.69
C MET A 48 4.43 -0.65 -4.18
N LEU A 49 4.55 0.39 -5.01
CA LEU A 49 4.40 0.29 -6.47
C LEU A 49 5.35 -0.75 -7.08
N LYS A 50 6.62 -0.78 -6.65
CA LYS A 50 7.59 -1.79 -7.09
C LYS A 50 7.14 -3.24 -6.78
N HIS A 51 6.36 -3.45 -5.72
CA HIS A 51 5.81 -4.76 -5.38
C HIS A 51 4.47 -5.06 -6.06
N PHE A 52 3.78 -4.07 -6.63
CA PHE A 52 2.51 -4.25 -7.32
C PHE A 52 2.72 -4.65 -8.79
N ASP A 53 3.83 -4.22 -9.40
CA ASP A 53 4.25 -4.56 -10.76
C ASP A 53 4.95 -5.94 -10.90
N LEU A 54 5.00 -6.72 -9.82
CA LEU A 54 5.58 -8.08 -9.75
C LEU A 54 4.48 -9.14 -9.67
#